data_AF-A0A963L0R4-F1
#
_entry.id   AF-A0A963L0R4-F1
#
_cell.length_a   1.000
_cell.length_b   1.000
_cell.length_c   1.000
_cell.angle_alpha   90.00
_cell.angle_beta   90.00
_cell.angle_gamma   90.00
#
_symmetry.space_group_name_H-M   'P 1'
#
loop_
_entity.id
_entity.type
_entity.pdbx_description
1 polymer ?
#
loop_
_entity_poly.entity_id
_entity_poly.type
_entity_poly.pdbx_seq_one_letter_code
_entity_poly.pdbx_strand_id
1 'polypeptide(L)'
;IFEEFKGTGNSEIVLDRRVADKRVYPAIDINKSGTRKEELLVDRATLSRMWVLRRILNPMGTIDAIEFLTDKLRFAKTNEDFWSSMNN
;
A
#
# COMPACT_ATOMS: atom_id res chain seq x y z
N ILE A 1 -3.78 -14.29 20.85
CA ILE A 1 -2.59 -14.48 19.98
C ILE A 1 -2.42 -13.35 18.95
N PHE A 2 -3.21 -13.23 17.87
CA PHE A 2 -2.98 -12.18 16.84
C PHE A 2 -3.05 -10.74 17.37
N GLU A 3 -4.13 -10.38 18.07
CA GLU A 3 -4.30 -9.04 18.67
C GLU A 3 -3.26 -8.72 19.76
N GLU A 4 -2.69 -9.73 20.42
CA GLU A 4 -1.63 -9.55 21.42
C GLU A 4 -0.29 -9.18 20.76
N PHE A 5 0.01 -9.73 19.58
CA PHE A 5 1.23 -9.37 18.82
C PHE A 5 1.09 -8.06 18.05
N LYS A 6 -0.13 -7.68 17.67
CA LYS A 6 -0.45 -6.36 17.12
C LYS A 6 -0.13 -5.21 18.09
N GLY A 7 -0.34 -5.44 19.39
CA GLY A 7 0.00 -4.48 20.44
C GLY A 7 1.50 -4.22 20.57
N THR A 8 2.34 -5.21 20.23
CA THR A 8 3.79 -5.18 20.41
C THR A 8 4.56 -4.85 19.12
N GLY A 9 3.99 -5.18 17.96
CA GLY A 9 4.55 -4.85 16.65
C GLY A 9 4.40 -3.37 16.26
N ASN A 10 5.28 -2.89 15.37
CA ASN A 10 5.23 -1.55 14.80
C ASN A 10 5.00 -1.52 13.29
N SER A 11 4.98 -2.67 12.62
CA SER A 11 4.73 -2.82 11.18
C SER A 11 3.86 -4.04 10.93
N GLU A 12 2.82 -3.87 10.11
CA GLU A 12 1.89 -4.92 9.72
C GLU A 12 1.72 -4.94 8.21
N ILE A 13 1.87 -6.12 7.62
CA ILE A 13 1.53 -6.39 6.22
C ILE A 13 0.40 -7.40 6.22
N VAL A 14 -0.79 -6.94 5.84
CA VAL A 14 -2.00 -7.75 5.85
C VAL A 14 -2.22 -8.32 4.45
N LEU A 15 -2.43 -9.62 4.37
CA LEU A 15 -2.76 -10.31 3.12
C LEU A 15 -4.23 -10.72 3.12
N ASP A 16 -4.91 -10.55 1.98
CA ASP A 16 -6.33 -10.88 1.84
C ASP A 16 -6.51 -12.14 0.98
N ARG A 17 -7.17 -13.16 1.54
CA ARG A 17 -7.45 -14.42 0.85
C ARG A 17 -8.28 -14.23 -0.41
N ARG A 18 -9.25 -13.32 -0.42
CA ARG A 18 -10.16 -13.09 -1.57
C ARG A 18 -9.39 -12.54 -2.78
N VAL A 19 -8.33 -11.79 -2.53
CA VAL A 19 -7.42 -11.29 -3.57
C VAL A 19 -6.60 -12.45 -4.15
N ALA A 20 -6.04 -13.30 -3.27
CA ALA A 20 -5.28 -14.49 -3.68
C ALA A 20 -6.15 -15.52 -4.43
N ASP A 21 -7.40 -15.73 -4.03
CA ASP A 21 -8.34 -16.64 -4.68
C ASP A 21 -8.66 -16.20 -6.12
N LYS A 22 -8.62 -14.88 -6.40
CA LYS A 22 -8.71 -14.30 -7.74
C LYS A 22 -7.39 -14.31 -8.53
N ARG A 23 -6.32 -14.87 -7.96
CA ARG A 23 -4.96 -14.92 -8.53
C ARG A 23 -4.35 -13.54 -8.79
N VAL A 24 -4.75 -12.53 -8.01
CA VAL A 24 -4.14 -11.21 -8.05
C VAL A 24 -2.98 -11.19 -7.05
N TYR A 25 -1.79 -10.83 -7.54
CA TYR A 25 -0.58 -10.76 -6.72
C TYR A 25 0.17 -9.45 -6.95
N PRO A 26 0.74 -8.84 -5.89
CA PRO A 26 0.75 -9.31 -4.49
C PRO A 26 -0.61 -9.16 -3.80
N ALA A 27 -1.01 -10.12 -2.95
CA ALA A 27 -2.35 -10.18 -2.34
C ALA A 27 -2.49 -9.30 -1.08
N ILE A 28 -1.98 -8.05 -1.13
CA ILE A 28 -1.86 -7.16 0.03
C ILE A 28 -3.13 -6.32 0.20
N ASP A 29 -3.62 -6.23 1.44
CA ASP A 29 -4.60 -5.23 1.85
C ASP A 29 -3.89 -3.93 2.26
N ILE A 30 -3.78 -3.00 1.31
CA ILE A 30 -3.05 -1.74 1.48
C ILE A 30 -3.67 -0.86 2.58
N ASN A 31 -5.01 -0.89 2.70
CA ASN A 31 -5.74 -0.06 3.65
C ASN A 31 -5.51 -0.53 5.09
N LYS A 32 -5.32 -1.84 5.30
CA LYS A 32 -5.02 -2.40 6.63
C LYS A 32 -3.52 -2.49 6.94
N SER A 33 -2.66 -2.46 5.93
CA SER A 33 -1.21 -2.54 6.10
C SER A 33 -0.61 -1.17 6.43
N GLY A 34 0.40 -1.13 7.30
CA GLY A 34 1.06 0.11 7.68
C GLY A 34 2.17 -0.06 8.70
N THR A 35 2.94 1.00 8.88
CA THR A 35 4.05 1.08 9.83
C THR A 35 3.87 2.31 10.71
N ARG A 36 4.00 2.13 12.03
CA ARG A 36 3.99 3.24 12.99
C ARG A 36 5.28 4.05 12.85
N LYS A 37 5.18 5.37 12.98
CA LYS A 37 6.29 6.32 12.83
C LYS A 37 7.00 6.24 11.47
N GLU A 38 6.24 6.04 10.40
CA GLU A 38 6.78 5.97 9.03
C GLU A 38 7.49 7.27 8.60
N GLU A 39 7.20 8.41 9.23
CA GLU A 39 7.91 9.68 9.03
C GLU A 39 9.39 9.65 9.41
N LEU A 40 9.84 8.65 10.17
CA LEU A 40 11.25 8.43 10.49
C LEU A 40 11.96 7.55 9.45
N LEU A 41 11.21 6.90 8.55
CA LEU A 41 11.74 5.93 7.58
C LEU A 41 11.83 6.50 6.16
N VAL A 42 11.02 7.49 5.83
CA VAL A 42 11.00 8.13 4.52
C VAL A 42 11.09 9.64 4.67
N ASP A 43 11.59 10.31 3.64
CA ASP A 43 11.61 11.77 3.60
C ASP A 43 10.19 12.35 3.51
N ARG A 44 10.06 13.64 3.84
CA ARG A 44 8.75 14.32 3.87
C ARG A 44 8.03 14.33 2.52
N ALA A 45 8.77 14.42 1.41
CA ALA A 45 8.15 14.46 0.09
C ALA A 45 7.58 13.09 -0.28
N THR A 46 8.32 12.02 -0.04
CA THR A 46 7.83 10.64 -0.21
C THR A 46 6.64 10.36 0.68
N LEU A 47 6.70 10.74 1.96
CA LEU A 47 5.59 10.56 2.90
C LEU A 47 4.30 11.24 2.40
N SER A 48 4.41 12.48 1.90
CA SER A 48 3.25 13.20 1.36
C SER A 48 2.65 12.48 0.14
N ARG A 49 3.47 11.96 -0.78
CA ARG A 49 2.99 11.18 -1.93
C ARG A 49 2.33 9.88 -1.51
N MET A 50 2.90 9.16 -0.55
CA MET A 50 2.30 7.94 0.03
C MET A 50 0.92 8.23 0.63
N TRP A 51 0.76 9.34 1.33
CA TRP A 51 -0.52 9.78 1.90
C TRP A 51 -1.57 10.09 0.83
N VAL A 52 -1.18 10.79 -0.24
CA VAL A 52 -2.08 11.06 -1.38
C VAL A 52 -2.52 9.75 -2.02
N LEU A 53 -1.59 8.83 -2.28
CA LEU A 53 -1.92 7.51 -2.83
C LEU A 53 -2.89 6.75 -1.92
N ARG A 54 -2.64 6.70 -0.60
CA ARG A 54 -3.55 6.06 0.36
C ARG A 54 -4.95 6.67 0.32
N ARG A 55 -5.09 7.99 0.17
CA ARG A 55 -6.40 8.65 0.04
C ARG A 55 -7.14 8.24 -1.23
N ILE A 56 -6.44 8.03 -2.34
CA ILE A 56 -7.02 7.56 -3.60
C ILE A 56 -7.51 6.11 -3.47
N LEU A 57 -6.75 5.27 -2.77
CA LEU A 57 -7.06 3.84 -2.60
C LEU A 57 -8.12 3.56 -1.52
N ASN A 58 -8.27 4.45 -0.53
CA ASN A 58 -9.18 4.26 0.60
C ASN A 58 -10.66 4.00 0.23
N PRO A 59 -11.28 4.72 -0.72
CA PRO A 59 -12.66 4.45 -1.11
C PRO A 59 -12.83 3.17 -1.94
N MET A 60 -11.74 2.55 -2.41
CA MET A 60 -11.79 1.34 -3.23
C MET A 60 -11.88 0.09 -2.34
N GLY A 61 -12.54 -0.96 -2.86
CA GLY A 61 -12.45 -2.28 -2.25
C GLY A 61 -11.03 -2.84 -2.34
N THR A 62 -10.65 -3.75 -1.43
CA THR A 62 -9.27 -4.31 -1.37
C THR A 62 -8.77 -4.86 -2.71
N ILE A 63 -9.63 -5.54 -3.47
CA ILE A 63 -9.30 -6.11 -4.79
C ILE A 63 -9.08 -4.99 -5.81
N ASP A 64 -10.02 -4.07 -5.93
CA ASP A 64 -9.94 -2.99 -6.90
C ASP A 64 -8.73 -2.07 -6.62
N ALA A 65 -8.42 -1.83 -5.34
CA ALA A 65 -7.28 -1.03 -4.92
C ALA A 65 -5.94 -1.64 -5.37
N ILE A 66 -5.75 -2.94 -5.16
CA ILE A 66 -4.49 -3.60 -5.54
C ILE A 66 -4.37 -3.78 -7.05
N GLU A 67 -5.48 -4.03 -7.76
CA GLU A 67 -5.48 -4.09 -9.22
C GLU A 67 -5.16 -2.73 -9.81
N PHE A 68 -5.79 -1.65 -9.32
CA PHE A 68 -5.50 -0.29 -9.72
C PHE A 68 -4.03 0.07 -9.48
N LEU A 69 -3.51 -0.21 -8.28
CA LEU A 69 -2.11 0.08 -7.96
C LEU A 69 -1.16 -0.71 -8.87
N THR A 70 -1.42 -2.01 -9.06
CA THR A 70 -0.57 -2.85 -9.90
C THR A 70 -0.60 -2.40 -11.36
N ASP A 71 -1.77 -2.00 -11.86
CA ASP A 71 -1.91 -1.44 -13.21
C ASP A 71 -1.04 -0.19 -13.39
N LYS A 72 -1.05 0.74 -12.42
CA LYS A 72 -0.19 1.93 -12.47
C LYS A 72 1.30 1.61 -12.34
N LEU A 73 1.66 0.68 -11.43
CA LEU A 73 3.05 0.27 -11.25
C LEU A 73 3.63 -0.41 -12.49
N ARG A 74 2.83 -1.09 -13.32
CA ARG A 74 3.32 -1.72 -14.56
C ARG A 74 3.91 -0.73 -15.56
N PHE A 75 3.50 0.54 -15.52
CA PHE A 75 4.01 1.58 -16.42
C PHE A 75 5.32 2.23 -15.92
N ALA A 76 5.76 1.90 -14.70
CA ALA A 76 6.96 2.42 -14.09
C ALA A 76 7.96 1.30 -13.82
N LYS A 77 9.25 1.52 -14.10
CA LYS A 77 10.30 0.54 -13.77
C LYS A 77 10.73 0.65 -12.31
N THR A 78 10.68 1.86 -11.76
CA THR A 78 11.07 2.16 -10.39
C THR A 78 9.96 2.91 -9.65
N ASN A 79 10.01 2.89 -8.31
CA ASN A 79 9.07 3.69 -7.51
C ASN A 79 9.26 5.20 -7.75
N GLU A 80 10.48 5.66 -8.06
CA GLU A 80 10.77 7.05 -8.39
C GLU A 80 10.07 7.47 -9.69
N ASP A 81 10.10 6.61 -10.72
CA ASP A 81 9.36 6.84 -11.97
C ASP A 81 7.85 6.89 -11.71
N PHE A 82 7.34 5.96 -10.90
CA PHE A 82 5.92 5.92 -10.51
C PHE A 82 5.50 7.22 -9.82
N TRP A 83 6.25 7.65 -8.80
CA TRP A 83 5.96 8.89 -8.08
C TRP A 83 6.06 10.13 -8.96
N SER A 84 6.91 10.12 -9.98
CA SER A 84 7.01 11.21 -10.95
C SER A 84 5.81 11.24 -11.90
N SER A 85 5.28 10.07 -12.27
CA SER A 85 4.09 9.95 -13.13
C SER A 85 2.79 10.41 -12.46
N MET A 86 2.70 10.36 -11.12
CA MET A 86 1.52 10.83 -10.37
C MET A 86 1.41 12.36 -10.25
N ASN A 87 2.49 13.09 -10.56
CA ASN A 87 2.53 14.56 -10.43
C ASN A 87 2.13 15.30 -11.72
N ASN A 88 1.79 14.57 -12.79
CA ASN A 88 1.33 15.12 -14.07
C ASN A 88 -0.15 14.86 -14.29
#